data_AF-A0A952CAY5-F1
#
_entry.id   AF-A0A952CAY5-F1
#
_cell.length_a   1.000
_cell.length_b   1.000
_cell.length_c   1.000
_cell.angle_alpha   90.00
_cell.angle_beta   90.00
_cell.angle_gamma   90.00
#
_symmetry.space_group_name_H-M   'P 1'
#
loop_
_entity.id
_entity.type
_entity.pdbx_description
1 polymer ?
#
loop_
_entity_poly.entity_id
_entity_poly.type
_entity_poly.pdbx_seq_one_letter_code
_entity_poly.pdbx_strand_id
1 'polypeptide(L)'
;MKSKVQIPQDIAQALTFVTEGKLFALQQWVAEGKRVQAGDFNDHRFCCLHRACERGFHSIVEVLLKVDGWSQEEKDSALTGAMHASRLDLVELLLAHGARVTAIDFEDLCRTLNIELMTRFLEAGVDPAADNAFARALDEFKARPLLRFYRDQVEKYPSLKGQISLALAEAVREKKTRWAALLVWAGADPFMTVPDELYGDWDFGEYGGRVAAEIACHSGEPDLVKVLKLRPDPQTRQELLSRVLWNPSAEIVRHLIKKVPASELNLGSRQSCKAVEDIVERRPWSFGYPSMSHTQQDDAVADCLEILLDAGARWNPDPGRLGSVRRDLIRNSSRYVVRILRLLLYVPGAADRALVAELCRTPVIQRKIYEGDRVLGKEIDELLAETRAGQR
;
A
#
# COMPACT_ATOMS: atom_id res chain seq x y z
N MET A 1 19.25 -28.97 3.97
CA MET A 1 20.29 -29.30 2.98
C MET A 1 19.61 -29.70 1.69
N LYS A 2 19.52 -28.80 0.69
CA LYS A 2 18.99 -29.18 -0.64
C LYS A 2 20.06 -30.05 -1.31
N SER A 3 19.73 -31.31 -1.56
CA SER A 3 20.53 -32.22 -2.39
C SER A 3 20.92 -31.50 -3.68
N LYS A 4 22.22 -31.37 -3.97
CA LYS A 4 22.70 -30.90 -5.27
C LYS A 4 22.33 -31.99 -6.27
N VAL A 5 21.23 -31.80 -7.00
CA VAL A 5 20.88 -32.62 -8.14
C VAL A 5 22.10 -32.70 -9.05
N GLN A 6 22.66 -33.89 -9.21
CA GLN A 6 23.88 -34.12 -9.98
C GLN A 6 23.50 -34.17 -11.46
N ILE A 7 24.01 -33.21 -12.23
CA ILE A 7 23.71 -33.08 -13.66
C ILE A 7 24.29 -34.31 -14.39
N PRO A 8 23.49 -35.03 -15.19
CA PRO A 8 24.01 -36.06 -16.07
C PRO A 8 25.12 -35.54 -16.99
N GLN A 9 26.18 -36.31 -17.16
CA GLN A 9 27.39 -35.87 -17.85
C GLN A 9 27.14 -35.53 -19.33
N ASP A 10 26.22 -36.23 -19.98
CA ASP A 10 25.74 -35.98 -21.33
C ASP A 10 25.04 -34.61 -21.45
N ILE A 11 24.13 -34.29 -20.52
CA ILE A 11 23.44 -32.99 -20.46
C ILE A 11 24.45 -31.87 -20.15
N ALA A 12 25.38 -32.09 -19.22
CA ALA A 12 26.42 -31.12 -18.91
C ALA A 12 27.29 -30.80 -20.14
N GLN A 13 27.60 -31.80 -20.96
CA GLN A 13 28.37 -31.63 -22.18
C GLN A 13 27.57 -30.86 -23.25
N ALA A 14 26.30 -31.21 -23.45
CA ALA A 14 25.41 -30.48 -24.36
C ALA A 14 25.25 -29.01 -23.94
N LEU A 15 25.04 -28.76 -22.65
CA LEU A 15 25.00 -27.40 -22.09
C LEU A 15 26.30 -26.65 -22.33
N THR A 16 27.46 -27.31 -22.21
CA THR A 16 28.76 -26.69 -22.51
C THR A 16 28.84 -26.24 -23.96
N PHE A 17 28.38 -27.06 -24.91
CA PHE A 17 28.35 -26.65 -26.32
C PHE A 17 27.43 -25.45 -26.55
N VAL A 18 26.26 -25.42 -25.89
CA VAL A 18 25.32 -24.30 -25.98
C VAL A 18 25.90 -23.03 -25.36
N THR A 19 26.44 -23.11 -24.14
CA THR A 19 26.93 -21.92 -23.41
C THR A 19 28.16 -21.30 -24.06
N GLU A 20 29.01 -22.10 -24.68
CA GLU A 20 30.21 -21.64 -25.40
C GLU A 20 29.93 -21.30 -26.87
N GLY A 21 28.70 -21.48 -27.38
CA GLY A 21 28.36 -21.16 -28.76
C GLY A 21 28.95 -22.12 -29.80
N LYS A 22 29.26 -23.37 -29.42
CA LYS A 22 29.88 -24.38 -30.30
C LYS A 22 28.85 -25.04 -31.23
N LEU A 23 28.32 -24.28 -32.19
CA LEU A 23 27.27 -24.70 -33.12
C LEU A 23 27.56 -26.04 -33.81
N PHE A 24 28.75 -26.20 -34.40
CA PHE A 24 29.09 -27.43 -35.15
C PHE A 24 29.19 -28.66 -34.24
N ALA A 25 29.74 -28.50 -33.02
CA ALA A 25 29.81 -29.59 -32.06
C ALA A 25 28.40 -30.01 -31.60
N LEU A 26 27.50 -29.05 -31.40
CA LEU A 26 26.11 -29.33 -31.06
C LEU A 26 25.36 -30.01 -32.21
N GLN A 27 25.56 -29.56 -33.46
CA GLN A 27 24.95 -30.20 -34.63
C GLN A 27 25.37 -31.67 -34.76
N GLN A 28 26.66 -31.96 -34.58
CA GLN A 28 27.16 -33.32 -34.56
C GLN A 28 26.56 -34.12 -33.40
N TRP A 29 26.49 -33.55 -32.19
CA TRP A 29 25.89 -34.19 -31.02
C TRP A 29 24.42 -34.59 -31.26
N VAL A 30 23.65 -33.69 -31.85
CA VAL A 30 22.25 -33.94 -32.22
C VAL A 30 22.14 -34.99 -33.34
N ALA A 31 23.01 -34.95 -34.35
CA ALA A 31 23.03 -35.94 -35.43
C ALA A 31 23.35 -37.36 -34.95
N GLU A 32 24.15 -37.48 -33.88
CA GLU A 32 24.45 -38.74 -33.19
C GLU A 32 23.28 -39.23 -32.31
N GLY A 33 22.16 -38.52 -32.26
CA GLY A 33 20.98 -38.88 -31.47
C GLY A 33 21.17 -38.71 -29.96
N LYS A 34 22.19 -37.93 -29.54
CA LYS A 34 22.47 -37.71 -28.13
C LYS A 34 21.50 -36.70 -27.53
N ARG A 35 21.17 -36.94 -26.25
CA ARG A 35 20.19 -36.17 -25.49
C ARG A 35 20.59 -34.70 -25.35
N VAL A 36 19.61 -33.81 -25.49
CA VAL A 36 19.74 -32.35 -25.23
C VAL A 36 18.69 -31.83 -24.25
N GLN A 37 17.59 -32.57 -24.06
CA GLN A 37 16.51 -32.22 -23.14
C GLN A 37 16.88 -32.58 -21.70
N ALA A 38 16.46 -31.73 -20.77
CA ALA A 38 16.63 -31.99 -19.35
C ALA A 38 15.72 -33.15 -18.90
N GLY A 39 14.56 -33.36 -19.53
CA GLY A 39 13.60 -34.38 -19.11
C GLY A 39 13.11 -34.13 -17.68
N ASP A 40 13.15 -35.12 -16.79
CA ASP A 40 12.60 -35.02 -15.42
C ASP A 40 13.31 -34.01 -14.49
N PHE A 41 14.43 -33.43 -14.93
CA PHE A 41 15.08 -32.36 -14.18
C PHE A 41 14.33 -31.05 -14.43
N ASN A 42 13.33 -30.76 -13.58
CA ASN A 42 12.53 -29.55 -13.64
C ASN A 42 13.31 -28.31 -13.13
N ASP A 43 14.39 -27.96 -13.84
CA ASP A 43 15.27 -26.83 -13.54
C ASP A 43 15.79 -26.22 -14.85
N HIS A 44 15.39 -24.98 -15.12
CA HIS A 44 15.78 -24.22 -16.31
C HIS A 44 17.30 -24.14 -16.51
N ARG A 45 18.10 -24.25 -15.43
CA ARG A 45 19.57 -24.23 -15.52
C ARG A 45 20.12 -25.41 -16.34
N PHE A 46 19.36 -26.49 -16.47
CA PHE A 46 19.73 -27.67 -17.24
C PHE A 46 19.09 -27.72 -18.64
N CYS A 47 18.22 -26.77 -18.97
CA CYS A 47 17.55 -26.71 -20.26
C CYS A 47 18.46 -26.07 -21.32
N CYS A 48 18.93 -26.87 -22.27
CA CYS A 48 19.76 -26.39 -23.39
C CYS A 48 19.04 -25.30 -24.21
N LEU A 49 17.73 -25.46 -24.45
CA LEU A 49 16.94 -24.51 -25.22
C LEU A 49 16.85 -23.15 -24.51
N HIS A 50 16.59 -23.15 -23.19
CA HIS A 50 16.59 -21.93 -22.39
C HIS A 50 17.93 -21.19 -22.44
N ARG A 51 19.04 -21.90 -22.23
CA ARG A 51 20.38 -21.30 -22.26
C ARG A 51 20.74 -20.74 -23.64
N ALA A 52 20.35 -21.41 -24.71
CA ALA A 52 20.56 -20.89 -26.07
C ALA A 52 19.80 -19.58 -26.30
N CYS A 53 18.57 -19.48 -25.78
CA CYS A 53 17.73 -18.29 -25.89
C CYS A 53 18.26 -17.12 -25.05
N GLU A 54 18.63 -17.38 -23.79
CA GLU A 54 19.25 -16.40 -22.89
C GLU A 54 20.55 -15.81 -23.49
N ARG A 55 21.32 -16.63 -24.21
CA ARG A 55 22.54 -16.20 -24.91
C ARG A 55 22.28 -15.54 -26.27
N GLY A 56 21.06 -15.61 -26.79
CA GLY A 56 20.70 -15.08 -28.10
C GLY A 56 21.31 -15.84 -29.28
N PHE A 57 21.68 -17.11 -29.12
CA PHE A 57 22.30 -17.90 -30.18
C PHE A 57 21.25 -18.48 -31.15
N HIS A 58 20.77 -17.65 -32.07
CA HIS A 58 19.69 -17.98 -33.00
C HIS A 58 19.90 -19.32 -33.73
N SER A 59 21.05 -19.52 -34.37
CA SER A 59 21.33 -20.78 -35.10
C SER A 59 21.40 -22.00 -34.20
N ILE A 60 21.79 -21.83 -32.92
CA ILE A 60 21.77 -22.93 -31.95
C ILE A 60 20.33 -23.25 -31.54
N VAL A 61 19.49 -22.22 -31.34
CA VAL A 61 18.06 -22.39 -31.06
C VAL A 61 17.37 -23.13 -32.22
N GLU A 62 17.64 -22.76 -33.48
CA GLU A 62 17.11 -23.48 -34.64
C GLU A 62 17.55 -24.95 -34.69
N VAL A 63 18.80 -25.25 -34.34
CA VAL A 63 19.28 -26.65 -34.27
C VAL A 63 18.56 -27.41 -33.16
N LEU A 64 18.38 -26.81 -31.99
CA LEU A 64 17.70 -27.43 -30.85
C LEU A 64 16.20 -27.65 -31.13
N LEU A 65 15.53 -26.70 -31.79
CA LEU A 65 14.10 -26.81 -32.12
C LEU A 65 13.79 -27.84 -33.22
N LYS A 66 14.80 -28.33 -33.95
CA LYS A 66 14.66 -29.50 -34.85
C LYS A 66 14.58 -30.82 -34.11
N VAL A 67 14.95 -30.85 -32.83
CA VAL A 67 14.86 -32.05 -32.00
C VAL A 67 13.44 -32.16 -31.44
N ASP A 68 12.79 -33.30 -31.65
CA ASP A 68 11.47 -33.58 -31.08
C ASP A 68 11.54 -33.88 -29.57
N GLY A 69 10.40 -33.80 -28.87
CA GLY A 69 10.29 -34.24 -27.47
C GLY A 69 10.61 -33.18 -26.42
N TRP A 70 10.71 -31.90 -26.80
CA TRP A 70 10.71 -30.79 -25.83
C TRP A 70 9.39 -30.77 -25.04
N SER A 71 9.49 -30.75 -23.72
CA SER A 71 8.32 -30.56 -22.87
C SER A 71 7.76 -29.13 -23.02
N GLN A 72 6.50 -28.94 -22.65
CA GLN A 72 5.92 -27.60 -22.66
C GLN A 72 6.66 -26.66 -21.70
N GLU A 73 7.07 -27.16 -20.53
CA GLU A 73 7.83 -26.41 -19.53
C GLU A 73 9.19 -25.95 -20.07
N GLU A 74 9.88 -26.77 -20.85
CA GLU A 74 11.15 -26.41 -21.48
C GLU A 74 10.97 -25.33 -22.56
N LYS A 75 9.91 -25.43 -23.38
CA LYS A 75 9.58 -24.41 -24.39
C LYS A 75 9.20 -23.08 -23.75
N ASP A 76 8.34 -23.12 -22.73
CA ASP A 76 7.87 -21.96 -21.98
C ASP A 76 9.05 -21.28 -21.26
N SER A 77 9.91 -22.07 -20.61
CA SER A 77 11.15 -21.58 -20.00
C SER A 77 12.08 -20.93 -21.03
N ALA A 78 12.22 -21.53 -22.22
CA ALA A 78 13.03 -20.93 -23.28
C ALA A 78 12.45 -19.60 -23.78
N LEU A 79 11.12 -19.48 -23.83
CA LEU A 79 10.43 -18.24 -24.19
C LEU A 79 10.74 -17.13 -23.17
N THR A 80 10.72 -17.44 -21.87
CA THR A 80 11.17 -16.52 -20.81
C THR A 80 12.64 -16.11 -21.01
N GLY A 81 13.52 -17.07 -21.34
CA GLY A 81 14.93 -16.78 -21.62
C GLY A 81 15.14 -15.83 -22.80
N ALA A 82 14.36 -15.99 -23.87
CA ALA A 82 14.37 -15.10 -25.04
C ALA A 82 13.87 -13.68 -24.69
N MET A 83 12.81 -13.59 -23.87
CA MET A 83 12.28 -12.31 -23.37
C MET A 83 13.30 -11.56 -22.53
N HIS A 84 13.96 -12.23 -21.57
CA HIS A 84 15.03 -11.63 -20.77
C HIS A 84 16.21 -11.13 -21.61
N ALA A 85 16.57 -11.87 -22.66
CA ALA A 85 17.61 -11.46 -23.61
C ALA A 85 17.16 -10.33 -24.56
N SER A 86 15.90 -9.89 -24.50
CA SER A 86 15.30 -8.91 -25.42
C SER A 86 15.40 -9.35 -26.89
N ARG A 87 15.35 -10.67 -27.15
CA ARG A 87 15.48 -11.27 -28.49
C ARG A 87 14.11 -11.60 -29.06
N LEU A 88 13.43 -10.57 -29.58
CA LEU A 88 12.09 -10.73 -30.17
C LEU A 88 12.06 -11.71 -31.35
N ASP A 89 13.16 -11.83 -32.09
CA ASP A 89 13.31 -12.84 -33.15
C ASP A 89 13.18 -14.28 -32.59
N LEU A 90 13.73 -14.53 -31.40
CA LEU A 90 13.63 -15.83 -30.72
C LEU A 90 12.27 -16.03 -30.07
N VAL A 91 11.65 -14.94 -29.59
CA VAL A 91 10.28 -14.98 -29.06
C VAL A 91 9.31 -15.47 -30.15
N GLU A 92 9.35 -14.86 -31.34
CA GLU A 92 8.51 -15.28 -32.47
C GLU A 92 8.82 -16.72 -32.90
N LEU A 93 10.10 -17.10 -32.95
CA LEU A 93 10.52 -18.46 -33.29
C LEU A 93 9.96 -19.50 -32.30
N LEU A 94 10.04 -19.23 -31.00
CA LEU A 94 9.56 -20.15 -29.97
C LEU A 94 8.03 -20.25 -29.96
N LEU A 95 7.32 -19.14 -30.18
CA LEU A 95 5.86 -19.15 -30.34
C LEU A 95 5.44 -19.98 -31.56
N ALA A 96 6.15 -19.85 -32.69
CA ALA A 96 5.91 -20.68 -33.88
C ALA A 96 6.15 -22.18 -33.64
N HIS A 97 7.00 -22.52 -32.66
CA HIS A 97 7.28 -23.91 -32.24
C HIS A 97 6.45 -24.37 -31.02
N GLY A 98 5.38 -23.65 -30.68
CA GLY A 98 4.37 -24.05 -29.71
C GLY A 98 4.68 -23.71 -28.25
N ALA A 99 5.60 -22.76 -27.99
CA ALA A 99 5.68 -22.15 -26.66
C ALA A 99 4.38 -21.38 -26.37
N ARG A 100 3.90 -21.43 -25.11
CA ARG A 100 2.66 -20.74 -24.73
C ARG A 100 2.95 -19.27 -24.51
N VAL A 101 2.21 -18.41 -25.20
CA VAL A 101 2.28 -16.96 -24.99
C VAL A 101 2.02 -16.58 -23.53
N THR A 102 1.13 -17.31 -22.84
CA THR A 102 0.76 -17.09 -21.43
C THR A 102 1.86 -17.44 -20.43
N ALA A 103 2.99 -18.02 -20.87
CA ALA A 103 4.14 -18.30 -19.99
C ALA A 103 5.03 -17.07 -19.77
N ILE A 104 4.82 -16.00 -20.54
CA ILE A 104 5.58 -14.75 -20.39
C ILE A 104 5.05 -13.98 -19.18
N ASP A 105 5.94 -13.61 -18.26
CA ASP A 105 5.64 -12.65 -17.20
C ASP A 105 5.41 -11.27 -17.84
N PHE A 106 4.28 -10.64 -17.51
CA PHE A 106 3.95 -9.32 -18.04
C PHE A 106 4.95 -8.24 -17.59
N GLU A 107 5.67 -8.43 -16.48
CA GLU A 107 6.75 -7.54 -16.07
C GLU A 107 7.87 -7.50 -17.12
N ASP A 108 8.21 -8.65 -17.72
CA ASP A 108 9.24 -8.73 -18.75
C ASP A 108 8.86 -7.97 -20.01
N LEU A 109 7.57 -8.03 -20.39
CA LEU A 109 7.02 -7.21 -21.48
C LEU A 109 7.14 -5.72 -21.15
N CYS A 110 6.82 -5.33 -19.91
CA CYS A 110 6.93 -3.94 -19.45
C CYS A 110 8.37 -3.43 -19.48
N ARG A 111 9.36 -4.27 -19.22
CA ARG A 111 10.80 -3.90 -19.28
C ARG A 111 11.21 -3.40 -20.66
N THR A 112 10.57 -3.89 -21.72
CA THR A 112 10.85 -3.44 -23.10
C THR A 112 10.38 -2.01 -23.36
N LEU A 113 9.42 -1.50 -22.57
CA LEU A 113 8.71 -0.24 -22.77
C LEU A 113 8.10 -0.09 -24.19
N ASN A 114 7.95 -1.20 -24.92
CA ASN A 114 7.34 -1.23 -26.23
C ASN A 114 5.83 -1.47 -26.08
N ILE A 115 5.07 -0.38 -26.16
CA ILE A 115 3.61 -0.36 -25.99
C ILE A 115 2.90 -1.28 -26.99
N GLU A 116 3.37 -1.34 -28.23
CA GLU A 116 2.78 -2.17 -29.27
C GLU A 116 2.99 -3.66 -28.95
N LEU A 117 4.20 -4.02 -28.53
CA LEU A 117 4.51 -5.38 -28.09
C LEU A 117 3.66 -5.78 -26.88
N MET A 118 3.63 -4.93 -25.84
CA MET A 118 2.81 -5.16 -24.65
C MET A 118 1.33 -5.35 -25.00
N THR A 119 0.80 -4.52 -25.90
CA THR A 119 -0.61 -4.59 -26.34
C THR A 119 -0.87 -5.89 -27.09
N ARG A 120 -0.01 -6.26 -28.04
CA ARG A 120 -0.13 -7.52 -28.80
C ARG A 120 -0.15 -8.74 -27.89
N PHE A 121 0.72 -8.80 -26.87
CA PHE A 121 0.77 -9.94 -25.95
C PHE A 121 -0.40 -9.95 -24.96
N LEU A 122 -0.87 -8.78 -24.53
CA LEU A 122 -2.09 -8.66 -23.75
C LEU A 122 -3.33 -9.16 -24.54
N GLU A 123 -3.41 -8.83 -25.83
CA GLU A 123 -4.46 -9.34 -26.73
C GLU A 123 -4.35 -10.84 -27.03
N ALA A 124 -3.12 -11.38 -27.00
CA ALA A 124 -2.86 -12.81 -27.11
C ALA A 124 -3.17 -13.60 -25.82
N GLY A 125 -3.57 -12.92 -24.74
CA GLY A 125 -4.05 -13.54 -23.50
C GLY A 125 -3.02 -13.62 -22.37
N VAL A 126 -1.90 -12.89 -22.44
CA VAL A 126 -1.02 -12.73 -21.27
C VAL A 126 -1.76 -11.92 -20.21
N ASP A 127 -1.88 -12.48 -18.99
CA ASP A 127 -2.52 -11.80 -17.89
C ASP A 127 -1.57 -10.79 -17.23
N PRO A 128 -1.86 -9.48 -17.28
CA PRO A 128 -1.01 -8.47 -16.67
C PRO A 128 -1.08 -8.45 -15.13
N ALA A 129 -2.06 -9.15 -14.54
CA ALA A 129 -2.24 -9.23 -13.09
C ALA A 129 -1.70 -10.54 -12.49
N ALA A 130 -1.26 -11.49 -13.30
CA ALA A 130 -0.62 -12.72 -12.83
C ALA A 130 0.60 -12.36 -11.96
N ASP A 131 0.64 -12.88 -10.73
CA ASP A 131 1.66 -12.57 -9.73
C ASP A 131 1.96 -11.06 -9.59
N ASN A 132 0.92 -10.23 -9.74
CA ASN A 132 1.00 -8.77 -9.73
C ASN A 132 2.04 -8.16 -10.68
N ALA A 133 2.26 -8.80 -11.82
CA ALA A 133 3.30 -8.45 -12.78
C ALA A 133 3.30 -6.96 -13.18
N PHE A 134 2.13 -6.39 -13.49
CA PHE A 134 2.06 -4.99 -13.87
C PHE A 134 2.34 -4.04 -12.69
N ALA A 135 1.90 -4.37 -11.47
CA ALA A 135 2.24 -3.57 -10.28
C ALA A 135 3.74 -3.58 -10.01
N ARG A 136 4.38 -4.76 -10.08
CA ARG A 136 5.84 -4.92 -9.97
C ARG A 136 6.57 -4.08 -11.01
N ALA A 137 6.15 -4.14 -12.27
CA ALA A 137 6.74 -3.35 -13.34
C ALA A 137 6.63 -1.83 -13.10
N LEU A 138 5.46 -1.37 -12.65
CA LEU A 138 5.25 0.05 -12.31
C LEU A 138 6.14 0.50 -11.16
N ASP A 139 6.30 -0.35 -10.13
CA ASP A 139 7.21 -0.01 -9.03
C ASP A 139 8.67 -0.08 -9.46
N GLU A 140 9.14 -1.12 -10.16
CA GLU A 140 10.54 -1.28 -10.55
C GLU A 140 10.97 -0.16 -11.52
N PHE A 141 10.30 -0.04 -12.66
CA PHE A 141 10.75 0.80 -13.78
C PHE A 141 10.34 2.27 -13.68
N LYS A 142 9.22 2.57 -13.02
CA LYS A 142 8.71 3.95 -12.79
C LYS A 142 8.65 4.81 -14.07
N ALA A 143 8.20 4.19 -15.17
CA ALA A 143 8.32 4.75 -16.51
C ALA A 143 6.98 5.30 -17.03
N ARG A 144 7.00 6.52 -17.61
CA ARG A 144 5.82 7.16 -18.21
C ARG A 144 5.11 6.34 -19.30
N PRO A 145 5.82 5.57 -20.16
CA PRO A 145 5.16 4.69 -21.12
C PRO A 145 4.19 3.70 -20.46
N LEU A 146 4.50 3.16 -19.28
CA LEU A 146 3.61 2.23 -18.57
C LEU A 146 2.32 2.92 -18.08
N LEU A 147 2.40 4.20 -17.70
CA LEU A 147 1.21 4.98 -17.35
C LEU A 147 0.33 5.27 -18.57
N ARG A 148 0.95 5.51 -19.73
CA ARG A 148 0.23 5.65 -21.00
C ARG A 148 -0.45 4.33 -21.37
N PHE A 149 0.30 3.22 -21.30
CA PHE A 149 -0.24 1.88 -21.51
C PHE A 149 -1.48 1.61 -20.65
N TYR A 150 -1.38 1.87 -19.35
CA TYR A 150 -2.51 1.72 -18.42
C TYR A 150 -3.73 2.50 -18.91
N ARG A 151 -3.57 3.79 -19.20
CA ARG A 151 -4.69 4.65 -19.63
C ARG A 151 -5.34 4.18 -20.92
N ASP A 152 -4.54 3.67 -21.85
CA ASP A 152 -5.01 3.20 -23.15
C ASP A 152 -5.72 1.82 -23.05
N GLN A 153 -5.37 1.00 -22.06
CA GLN A 153 -5.82 -0.41 -21.96
C GLN A 153 -6.81 -0.70 -20.82
N VAL A 154 -6.91 0.16 -19.79
CA VAL A 154 -7.69 -0.13 -18.56
C VAL A 154 -9.19 -0.33 -18.79
N GLU A 155 -9.77 0.30 -19.81
CA GLU A 155 -11.19 0.10 -20.15
C GLU A 155 -11.46 -1.32 -20.67
N LYS A 156 -10.54 -1.86 -21.48
CA LYS A 156 -10.62 -3.22 -22.04
C LYS A 156 -10.16 -4.27 -21.04
N TYR A 157 -9.23 -3.92 -20.15
CA TYR A 157 -8.63 -4.82 -19.15
C TYR A 157 -8.73 -4.25 -17.73
N PRO A 158 -9.90 -4.41 -17.06
CA PRO A 158 -10.13 -3.85 -15.74
C PRO A 158 -9.20 -4.37 -14.62
N SER A 159 -8.57 -5.54 -14.81
CA SER A 159 -7.58 -6.09 -13.86
C SER A 159 -6.40 -5.15 -13.61
N LEU A 160 -6.08 -4.28 -14.59
CA LEU A 160 -5.05 -3.25 -14.46
C LEU A 160 -5.35 -2.22 -13.36
N LYS A 161 -6.63 -2.01 -12.98
CA LYS A 161 -7.02 -1.08 -11.91
C LYS A 161 -6.43 -1.47 -10.57
N GLY A 162 -6.51 -2.77 -10.23
CA GLY A 162 -5.90 -3.30 -9.02
C GLY A 162 -4.39 -3.10 -9.01
N GLN A 163 -3.76 -3.40 -10.15
CA GLN A 163 -2.31 -3.33 -10.31
C GLN A 163 -1.74 -1.91 -10.14
N ILE A 164 -2.38 -0.89 -10.74
CA ILE A 164 -1.91 0.49 -10.57
C ILE A 164 -2.14 1.01 -9.13
N SER A 165 -3.22 0.58 -8.47
CA SER A 165 -3.51 0.96 -7.08
C SER A 165 -2.57 0.26 -6.11
N LEU A 166 -2.16 -0.97 -6.39
CA LEU A 166 -1.14 -1.69 -5.61
C LEU A 166 0.23 -0.98 -5.73
N ALA A 167 0.63 -0.61 -6.95
CA ALA A 167 1.83 0.21 -7.16
C ALA A 167 1.73 1.58 -6.47
N LEU A 168 0.53 2.18 -6.38
CA LEU A 168 0.31 3.43 -5.65
C LEU A 168 0.51 3.25 -4.14
N ALA A 169 -0.09 2.22 -3.54
CA ALA A 169 0.08 1.93 -2.12
C ALA A 169 1.56 1.72 -1.77
N GLU A 170 2.29 1.01 -2.63
CA GLU A 170 3.73 0.80 -2.47
C GLU A 170 4.53 2.10 -2.60
N ALA A 171 4.23 2.92 -3.60
CA ALA A 171 4.86 4.23 -3.77
C ALA A 171 4.63 5.15 -2.57
N VAL A 172 3.44 5.11 -1.97
CA VAL A 172 3.11 5.89 -0.76
C VAL A 172 3.86 5.34 0.46
N ARG A 173 3.90 4.02 0.64
CA ARG A 173 4.64 3.34 1.73
C ARG A 173 6.12 3.71 1.71
N GLU A 174 6.71 3.78 0.53
CA GLU A 174 8.12 4.13 0.31
C GLU A 174 8.37 5.64 0.19
N LYS A 175 7.34 6.47 0.41
CA LYS A 175 7.41 7.93 0.35
C LYS A 175 7.90 8.48 -1.01
N LYS A 176 7.62 7.77 -2.10
CA LYS A 176 7.92 8.17 -3.48
C LYS A 176 6.89 9.20 -4.00
N THR A 177 6.82 10.39 -3.39
CA THR A 177 5.77 11.41 -3.63
C THR A 177 5.56 11.77 -5.10
N ARG A 178 6.64 11.95 -5.87
CA ARG A 178 6.53 12.29 -7.30
C ARG A 178 5.92 11.15 -8.12
N TRP A 179 6.24 9.90 -7.78
CA TRP A 179 5.70 8.73 -8.47
C TRP A 179 4.24 8.48 -8.08
N ALA A 180 3.89 8.59 -6.80
CA ALA A 180 2.51 8.54 -6.34
C ALA A 180 1.62 9.58 -7.04
N ALA A 181 2.12 10.81 -7.23
CA ALA A 181 1.43 11.85 -7.99
C ALA A 181 1.14 11.44 -9.46
N LEU A 182 2.09 10.77 -10.11
CA LEU A 182 1.96 10.31 -11.48
C LEU A 182 1.00 9.12 -11.61
N LEU A 183 1.01 8.20 -10.64
CA LEU A 183 0.06 7.08 -10.58
C LEU A 183 -1.38 7.57 -10.40
N VAL A 184 -1.61 8.53 -9.50
CA VAL A 184 -2.93 9.16 -9.33
C VAL A 184 -3.33 9.95 -10.57
N TRP A 185 -2.40 10.67 -11.21
CA TRP A 185 -2.67 11.33 -12.50
C TRP A 185 -3.06 10.33 -13.60
N ALA A 186 -2.48 9.12 -13.58
CA ALA A 186 -2.79 8.07 -14.53
C ALA A 186 -4.14 7.38 -14.26
N GLY A 187 -4.67 7.48 -13.04
CA GLY A 187 -5.99 6.95 -12.67
C GLY A 187 -5.99 5.94 -11.51
N ALA A 188 -4.87 5.80 -10.78
CA ALA A 188 -4.83 4.95 -9.60
C ALA A 188 -5.81 5.44 -8.52
N ASP A 189 -6.54 4.50 -7.92
CA ASP A 189 -7.52 4.80 -6.88
C ASP A 189 -6.85 4.74 -5.50
N PRO A 190 -6.73 5.87 -4.78
CA PRO A 190 -6.10 5.89 -3.46
C PRO A 190 -6.96 5.21 -2.38
N PHE A 191 -8.23 4.90 -2.65
CA PHE A 191 -9.15 4.24 -1.71
C PHE A 191 -9.33 2.73 -1.97
N MET A 192 -8.71 2.19 -3.01
CA MET A 192 -8.78 0.76 -3.29
C MET A 192 -7.97 -0.03 -2.25
N THR A 193 -8.60 -1.06 -1.69
CA THR A 193 -7.91 -2.05 -0.87
C THR A 193 -7.05 -2.95 -1.75
N VAL A 194 -5.79 -3.08 -1.40
CA VAL A 194 -4.78 -3.85 -2.14
C VAL A 194 -3.99 -4.76 -1.21
N PRO A 195 -3.26 -5.75 -1.73
CA PRO A 195 -2.40 -6.61 -0.92
C PRO A 195 -1.38 -5.82 -0.09
N ASP A 196 -0.92 -6.43 0.99
CA ASP A 196 0.09 -5.84 1.87
C ASP A 196 1.43 -5.59 1.16
N GLU A 197 1.79 -6.42 0.19
CA GLU A 197 3.09 -6.37 -0.49
C GLU A 197 2.89 -6.63 -1.99
N LEU A 198 3.88 -6.25 -2.82
CA LEU A 198 3.80 -6.43 -4.28
C LEU A 198 3.59 -7.89 -4.70
N TYR A 199 4.12 -8.85 -3.95
CA TYR A 199 3.95 -10.29 -4.21
C TYR A 199 2.81 -10.93 -3.40
N GLY A 200 2.02 -10.12 -2.68
CA GLY A 200 0.91 -10.59 -1.87
C GLY A 200 -0.29 -11.01 -2.72
N ASP A 201 -1.08 -11.95 -2.20
CA ASP A 201 -2.33 -12.35 -2.82
C ASP A 201 -3.46 -11.33 -2.54
N TRP A 202 -4.53 -11.43 -3.34
CA TRP A 202 -5.72 -10.58 -3.24
C TRP A 202 -6.79 -11.16 -2.29
N ASP A 203 -6.44 -12.18 -1.50
CA ASP A 203 -7.27 -12.74 -0.42
C ASP A 203 -6.83 -12.16 0.93
N PHE A 204 -7.44 -11.03 1.29
CA PHE A 204 -7.01 -10.24 2.45
C PHE A 204 -7.23 -10.91 3.82
N GLY A 205 -7.89 -12.06 3.87
CA GLY A 205 -8.13 -12.81 5.10
C GLY A 205 -8.69 -11.96 6.25
N GLU A 206 -8.29 -12.28 7.48
CA GLU A 206 -8.73 -11.55 8.68
C GLU A 206 -7.93 -10.26 8.95
N TYR A 207 -6.71 -10.16 8.41
CA TYR A 207 -5.81 -9.03 8.68
C TYR A 207 -6.07 -7.84 7.76
N GLY A 208 -6.81 -8.04 6.66
CA GLY A 208 -7.17 -7.00 5.71
C GLY A 208 -6.04 -6.69 4.72
N GLY A 209 -6.35 -5.81 3.77
CA GLY A 209 -5.37 -5.23 2.86
C GLY A 209 -5.02 -3.80 3.26
N ARG A 210 -4.19 -3.14 2.44
CA ARG A 210 -3.81 -1.74 2.64
C ARG A 210 -4.59 -0.81 1.72
N VAL A 211 -4.70 0.44 2.15
CA VAL A 211 -5.31 1.51 1.37
C VAL A 211 -4.33 2.68 1.31
N ALA A 212 -3.99 3.15 0.11
CA ALA A 212 -2.97 4.19 -0.08
C ALA A 212 -3.30 5.50 0.65
N ALA A 213 -4.58 5.90 0.69
CA ALA A 213 -5.05 7.06 1.44
C ALA A 213 -4.78 6.92 2.95
N GLU A 214 -5.02 5.74 3.52
CA GLU A 214 -4.76 5.46 4.94
C GLU A 214 -3.25 5.51 5.24
N ILE A 215 -2.43 4.86 4.41
CA ILE A 215 -0.96 4.89 4.55
C ILE A 215 -0.45 6.33 4.50
N ALA A 216 -0.93 7.15 3.55
CA ALA A 216 -0.50 8.53 3.43
C ALA A 216 -0.86 9.36 4.67
N CYS A 217 -2.08 9.21 5.19
CA CYS A 217 -2.53 9.93 6.39
C CYS A 217 -1.75 9.50 7.65
N HIS A 218 -1.40 8.22 7.73
CA HIS A 218 -0.61 7.64 8.81
C HIS A 218 0.88 7.96 8.71
N SER A 219 1.40 8.26 7.52
CA SER A 219 2.84 8.51 7.31
C SER A 219 3.37 9.77 8.00
N GLY A 220 2.48 10.73 8.32
CA GLY A 220 2.86 12.06 8.81
C GLY A 220 3.42 12.99 7.73
N GLU A 221 3.42 12.59 6.45
CA GLU A 221 3.96 13.36 5.31
C GLU A 221 2.83 14.10 4.56
N PRO A 222 2.67 15.43 4.75
CA PRO A 222 1.53 16.16 4.16
C PRO A 222 1.57 16.19 2.64
N ASP A 223 2.76 16.16 2.05
CA ASP A 223 2.94 16.19 0.60
C ASP A 223 2.40 14.92 -0.08
N LEU A 224 2.45 13.76 0.57
CA LEU A 224 1.81 12.55 0.06
C LEU A 224 0.29 12.76 -0.03
N VAL A 225 -0.34 13.25 1.04
CA VAL A 225 -1.79 13.51 1.05
C VAL A 225 -2.20 14.52 -0.02
N LYS A 226 -1.40 15.59 -0.21
CA LYS A 226 -1.64 16.60 -1.25
C LYS A 226 -1.62 16.01 -2.66
N VAL A 227 -0.65 15.14 -2.98
CA VAL A 227 -0.55 14.57 -4.33
C VAL A 227 -1.63 13.52 -4.62
N LEU A 228 -2.15 12.86 -3.58
CA LEU A 228 -3.23 11.88 -3.74
C LEU A 228 -4.59 12.50 -4.09
N LYS A 229 -4.75 13.83 -3.89
CA LYS A 229 -5.99 14.57 -4.21
C LYS A 229 -7.26 13.88 -3.68
N LEU A 230 -7.19 13.41 -2.43
CA LEU A 230 -8.22 12.61 -1.78
C LEU A 230 -9.60 13.29 -1.82
N ARG A 231 -10.64 12.51 -2.13
CA ARG A 231 -12.06 12.92 -2.07
C ARG A 231 -12.89 11.86 -1.34
N PRO A 232 -12.65 11.66 -0.04
CA PRO A 232 -13.37 10.64 0.73
C PRO A 232 -14.83 11.07 0.93
N ASP A 233 -15.74 10.10 0.96
CA ASP A 233 -17.08 10.29 1.51
C ASP A 233 -17.01 10.57 3.03
N PRO A 234 -18.11 11.01 3.66
CA PRO A 234 -18.09 11.38 5.07
C PRO A 234 -17.60 10.28 6.01
N GLN A 235 -17.92 9.00 5.76
CA GLN A 235 -17.54 7.91 6.64
C GLN A 235 -16.04 7.61 6.53
N THR A 236 -15.53 7.42 5.32
CA THR A 236 -14.08 7.23 5.10
C THR A 236 -13.28 8.43 5.60
N ARG A 237 -13.83 9.64 5.54
CA ARG A 237 -13.17 10.82 6.10
C ARG A 237 -12.99 10.73 7.61
N GLN A 238 -14.00 10.28 8.36
CA GLN A 238 -13.86 10.05 9.81
C GLN A 238 -12.76 9.04 10.09
N GLU A 239 -12.70 7.96 9.32
CA GLU A 239 -11.68 6.93 9.45
C GLU A 239 -10.28 7.50 9.18
N LEU A 240 -10.09 8.24 8.09
CA LEU A 240 -8.82 8.90 7.79
C LEU A 240 -8.41 9.88 8.89
N LEU A 241 -9.33 10.72 9.39
CA LEU A 241 -9.05 11.65 10.48
C LEU A 241 -8.61 10.91 11.75
N SER A 242 -9.26 9.79 12.09
CA SER A 242 -8.82 8.91 13.18
C SER A 242 -7.44 8.31 12.92
N ARG A 243 -7.11 7.91 11.68
CA ARG A 243 -5.80 7.34 11.33
C ARG A 243 -4.66 8.36 11.44
N VAL A 244 -4.89 9.64 11.15
CA VAL A 244 -3.88 10.70 11.33
C VAL A 244 -3.40 10.78 12.78
N LEU A 245 -4.25 10.47 13.77
CA LEU A 245 -3.90 10.57 15.19
C LEU A 245 -2.81 9.58 15.64
N TRP A 246 -2.53 8.56 14.83
CA TRP A 246 -1.46 7.61 15.09
C TRP A 246 -0.09 8.24 14.88
N ASN A 247 0.02 9.17 13.92
CA ASN A 247 1.19 10.02 13.70
C ASN A 247 0.71 11.46 13.43
N PRO A 248 0.33 12.19 14.50
CA PRO A 248 -0.46 13.41 14.41
C PRO A 248 0.20 14.48 13.54
N SER A 249 -0.53 14.97 12.54
CA SER A 249 -0.09 16.03 11.63
C SER A 249 -1.21 17.04 11.40
N ALA A 250 -1.04 18.22 11.99
CA ALA A 250 -1.96 19.35 11.84
C ALA A 250 -2.16 19.75 10.37
N GLU A 251 -1.13 19.62 9.53
CA GLU A 251 -1.22 19.95 8.11
C GLU A 251 -2.08 18.93 7.34
N ILE A 252 -1.97 17.64 7.66
CA ILE A 252 -2.83 16.61 7.06
C ILE A 252 -4.28 16.81 7.49
N VAL A 253 -4.54 17.06 8.77
CA VAL A 253 -5.89 17.35 9.28
C VAL A 253 -6.49 18.56 8.54
N ARG A 254 -5.74 19.66 8.41
CA ARG A 254 -6.16 20.84 7.64
C ARG A 254 -6.52 20.49 6.19
N HIS A 255 -5.75 19.60 5.56
CA HIS A 255 -6.03 19.18 4.20
C HIS A 255 -7.34 18.37 4.09
N LEU A 256 -7.56 17.42 5.00
CA LEU A 256 -8.72 16.52 4.99
C LEU A 256 -10.05 17.25 5.29
N ILE A 257 -10.02 18.31 6.10
CA ILE A 257 -11.23 19.08 6.45
C ILE A 257 -11.43 20.33 5.59
N LYS A 258 -10.50 20.63 4.69
CA LYS A 258 -10.58 21.84 3.85
C LYS A 258 -11.85 21.81 3.00
N LYS A 259 -12.72 22.81 3.18
CA LYS A 259 -14.03 22.94 2.50
C LYS A 259 -15.04 21.84 2.84
N VAL A 260 -14.86 21.14 3.96
CA VAL A 260 -15.83 20.17 4.48
C VAL A 260 -16.83 20.89 5.38
N PRO A 261 -18.16 20.69 5.20
CA PRO A 261 -19.15 21.27 6.10
C PRO A 261 -19.11 20.58 7.48
N ALA A 262 -19.37 21.35 8.54
CA ALA A 262 -19.35 20.84 9.91
C ALA A 262 -20.30 19.64 10.15
N SER A 263 -21.43 19.56 9.43
CA SER A 263 -22.35 18.42 9.51
C SER A 263 -21.73 17.09 9.07
N GLU A 264 -20.77 17.12 8.13
CA GLU A 264 -20.06 15.90 7.69
C GLU A 264 -18.91 15.51 8.64
N LEU A 265 -18.45 16.45 9.48
CA LEU A 265 -17.48 16.16 10.55
C LEU A 265 -18.13 15.53 11.77
N ASN A 266 -19.45 15.60 11.90
CA ASN A 266 -20.21 15.20 13.08
C ASN A 266 -21.26 14.14 12.68
N LEU A 267 -20.83 12.88 12.60
CA LEU A 267 -21.71 11.80 12.13
C LEU A 267 -22.48 11.13 13.27
N GLY A 268 -23.53 10.39 12.90
CA GLY A 268 -24.37 9.64 13.83
C GLY A 268 -25.39 10.49 14.58
N SER A 269 -26.24 9.82 15.37
CA SER A 269 -27.37 10.45 16.09
C SER A 269 -26.92 11.48 17.14
N ARG A 270 -25.71 11.32 17.69
CA ARG A 270 -25.14 12.24 18.67
C ARG A 270 -24.43 13.45 18.04
N GLN A 271 -24.26 13.48 16.72
CA GLN A 271 -23.55 14.56 16.04
C GLN A 271 -22.15 14.80 16.65
N SER A 272 -21.41 13.72 16.84
CA SER A 272 -20.07 13.72 17.43
C SER A 272 -19.04 13.37 16.37
N CYS A 273 -17.86 13.97 16.46
CA CYS A 273 -16.74 13.68 15.59
C CYS A 273 -15.91 12.54 16.19
N LYS A 274 -15.71 11.46 15.42
CA LYS A 274 -14.97 10.28 15.89
C LYS A 274 -13.52 10.60 16.23
N ALA A 275 -12.86 11.40 15.40
CA ALA A 275 -11.49 11.83 15.67
C ALA A 275 -11.37 12.66 16.95
N VAL A 276 -12.38 13.49 17.27
CA VAL A 276 -12.41 14.24 18.53
C VAL A 276 -12.61 13.29 19.72
N GLU A 277 -13.50 12.30 19.61
CA GLU A 277 -13.64 11.25 20.63
C GLU A 277 -12.32 10.50 20.85
N ASP A 278 -11.66 10.06 19.78
CA ASP A 278 -10.39 9.34 19.84
C ASP A 278 -9.27 10.16 20.52
N ILE A 279 -9.24 11.49 20.32
CA ILE A 279 -8.29 12.39 20.98
C ILE A 279 -8.56 12.48 22.48
N VAL A 280 -9.82 12.64 22.89
CA VAL A 280 -10.19 12.78 24.30
C VAL A 280 -10.05 11.45 25.04
N GLU A 281 -10.29 10.33 24.35
CA GLU A 281 -10.13 8.96 24.86
C GLU A 281 -8.70 8.40 24.69
N ARG A 282 -7.76 9.22 24.20
CA ARG A 282 -6.38 8.82 23.92
C ARG A 282 -5.68 8.24 25.14
N ARG A 283 -5.01 7.10 24.95
CA ARG A 283 -4.08 6.52 25.93
C ARG A 283 -2.62 6.89 25.57
N PRO A 284 -1.78 7.24 26.56
CA PRO A 284 -0.42 7.74 26.31
C PRO A 284 0.53 6.76 25.61
N TRP A 285 0.22 5.45 25.62
CA TRP A 285 1.14 4.38 25.21
C TRP A 285 0.62 3.48 24.09
N SER A 286 -0.43 3.88 23.38
CA SER A 286 -1.02 2.95 22.42
C SER A 286 -0.17 2.74 21.16
N PHE A 287 0.59 3.73 20.68
CA PHE A 287 1.32 3.61 19.41
C PHE A 287 2.65 4.39 19.42
N GLY A 288 3.76 3.69 19.68
CA GLY A 288 5.09 4.31 19.79
C GLY A 288 5.72 4.55 18.42
N TYR A 289 5.87 5.81 18.03
CA TYR A 289 6.83 6.20 16.98
C TYR A 289 8.16 6.64 17.60
N PRO A 290 9.31 6.10 17.14
CA PRO A 290 10.61 6.43 17.71
C PRO A 290 11.06 7.90 17.54
N SER A 291 10.36 8.70 16.72
CA SER A 291 10.83 10.03 16.29
C SER A 291 10.34 11.22 17.13
N MET A 292 9.29 11.06 17.96
CA MET A 292 8.76 12.13 18.80
C MET A 292 8.78 11.77 20.28
N SER A 293 9.22 12.72 21.11
CA SER A 293 8.99 12.67 22.56
C SER A 293 7.49 12.70 22.89
N HIS A 294 7.09 12.20 24.06
CA HIS A 294 5.69 12.24 24.50
C HIS A 294 5.11 13.65 24.50
N THR A 295 5.89 14.67 24.91
CA THR A 295 5.43 16.06 24.93
C THR A 295 5.15 16.59 23.52
N GLN A 296 5.99 16.26 22.53
CA GLN A 296 5.76 16.65 21.14
C GLN A 296 4.50 15.97 20.57
N GLN A 297 4.26 14.71 20.92
CA GLN A 297 3.04 14.02 20.51
C GLN A 297 1.79 14.65 21.15
N ASP A 298 1.83 14.93 22.45
CA ASP A 298 0.74 15.61 23.17
C ASP A 298 0.42 16.97 22.53
N ASP A 299 1.44 17.75 22.18
CA ASP A 299 1.26 19.05 21.54
C ASP A 299 0.68 18.90 20.12
N ALA A 300 1.19 17.97 19.30
CA ALA A 300 0.70 17.75 17.95
C ALA A 300 -0.75 17.24 17.91
N VAL A 301 -1.15 16.39 18.87
CA VAL A 301 -2.54 15.93 19.01
C VAL A 301 -3.46 17.08 19.39
N ALA A 302 -3.04 17.91 20.35
CA ALA A 302 -3.84 19.06 20.75
C ALA A 302 -3.97 20.11 19.63
N ASP A 303 -2.94 20.31 18.82
CA ASP A 303 -3.03 21.13 17.60
C ASP A 303 -4.06 20.55 16.61
N CYS A 304 -4.08 19.22 16.43
CA CYS A 304 -5.09 18.56 15.61
C CYS A 304 -6.50 18.75 16.16
N LEU A 305 -6.68 18.68 17.49
CA LEU A 305 -7.97 18.93 18.13
C LEU A 305 -8.46 20.35 17.87
N GLU A 306 -7.60 21.35 18.10
CA GLU A 306 -7.92 22.75 17.89
C GLU A 306 -8.43 22.99 16.46
N ILE A 307 -7.74 22.44 15.46
CA ILE A 307 -8.12 22.52 14.05
C ILE A 307 -9.47 21.85 13.75
N LEU A 308 -9.74 20.69 14.36
CA LEU A 308 -11.02 19.99 14.20
C LEU A 308 -12.17 20.80 14.79
N LEU A 309 -11.99 21.32 16.02
CA LEU A 309 -13.02 22.11 16.70
C LEU A 309 -13.28 23.44 16.00
N ASP A 310 -12.24 24.11 15.49
CA ASP A 310 -12.36 25.33 14.69
C ASP A 310 -13.13 25.10 13.39
N ALA A 311 -13.04 23.88 12.81
CA ALA A 311 -13.84 23.46 11.67
C ALA A 311 -15.28 23.05 12.04
N GLY A 312 -15.66 23.14 13.32
CA GLY A 312 -16.98 22.83 13.83
C GLY A 312 -17.19 21.36 14.21
N ALA A 313 -16.13 20.57 14.32
CA ALA A 313 -16.21 19.23 14.93
C ALA A 313 -16.62 19.34 16.40
N ARG A 314 -17.37 18.36 16.89
CA ARG A 314 -17.94 18.35 18.25
C ARG A 314 -17.55 17.09 19.00
N TRP A 315 -17.42 17.23 20.30
CA TRP A 315 -17.31 16.14 21.24
C TRP A 315 -18.66 15.91 21.92
N ASN A 316 -19.34 14.82 21.54
CA ASN A 316 -20.59 14.39 22.15
C ASN A 316 -20.65 12.85 22.22
N PRO A 317 -19.77 12.22 23.03
CA PRO A 317 -19.67 10.77 23.11
C PRO A 317 -20.90 10.16 23.79
N ASP A 318 -20.92 8.84 23.86
CA ASP A 318 -21.89 8.13 24.69
C ASP A 318 -21.77 8.51 26.17
N PRO A 319 -22.83 9.00 26.84
CA PRO A 319 -22.80 9.29 28.26
C PRO A 319 -22.40 8.07 29.12
N GLY A 320 -22.77 6.85 28.70
CA GLY A 320 -22.38 5.61 29.37
C GLY A 320 -20.88 5.33 29.32
N ARG A 321 -20.15 5.94 28.36
CA ARG A 321 -18.70 5.78 28.20
C ARG A 321 -17.88 6.81 28.99
N LEU A 322 -18.48 7.86 29.54
CA LEU A 322 -17.76 8.93 30.27
C LEU A 322 -16.89 8.39 31.41
N GLY A 323 -17.31 7.30 32.05
CA GLY A 323 -16.49 6.57 33.03
C GLY A 323 -15.17 6.07 32.47
N SER A 324 -15.18 5.53 31.24
CA SER A 324 -13.98 5.09 30.54
C SER A 324 -13.16 6.26 30.02
N VAL A 325 -13.81 7.24 29.38
CA VAL A 325 -13.12 8.45 28.87
C VAL A 325 -12.32 9.11 29.98
N ARG A 326 -12.93 9.30 31.16
CA ARG A 326 -12.26 9.88 32.32
C ARG A 326 -11.04 9.06 32.76
N ARG A 327 -11.15 7.74 32.80
CA ARG A 327 -10.04 6.85 33.18
C ARG A 327 -8.87 6.97 32.21
N ASP A 328 -9.14 7.09 30.92
CA ASP A 328 -8.12 7.20 29.89
C ASP A 328 -7.48 8.60 29.89
N LEU A 329 -8.30 9.66 29.99
CA LEU A 329 -7.83 11.04 30.09
C LEU A 329 -6.89 11.27 31.29
N ILE A 330 -7.22 10.71 32.47
CA ILE A 330 -6.37 10.80 33.68
C ILE A 330 -4.99 10.14 33.48
N ARG A 331 -4.77 9.28 32.48
CA ARG A 331 -3.44 8.69 32.25
C ARG A 331 -2.47 9.64 31.55
N ASN A 332 -2.97 10.66 30.86
CA ASN A 332 -2.15 11.64 30.15
C ASN A 332 -1.51 12.67 31.11
N SER A 333 -0.61 13.52 30.63
CA SER A 333 0.01 14.57 31.45
C SER A 333 -1.04 15.59 31.95
N SER A 334 -0.82 16.24 33.11
CA SER A 334 -1.73 17.30 33.60
C SER A 334 -1.84 18.45 32.59
N ARG A 335 -0.72 18.81 31.93
CA ARG A 335 -0.68 19.76 30.82
C ARG A 335 -1.61 19.37 29.68
N TYR A 336 -1.57 18.10 29.23
CA TYR A 336 -2.45 17.63 28.17
C TYR A 336 -3.92 17.70 28.60
N VAL A 337 -4.26 17.20 29.79
CA VAL A 337 -5.63 17.22 30.32
C VAL A 337 -6.20 18.64 30.34
N VAL A 338 -5.44 19.60 30.88
CA VAL A 338 -5.84 21.02 30.92
C VAL A 338 -6.06 21.56 29.51
N ARG A 339 -5.14 21.26 28.57
CA ARG A 339 -5.24 21.75 27.19
C ARG A 339 -6.49 21.23 26.49
N ILE A 340 -6.81 19.94 26.61
CA ILE A 340 -8.02 19.35 26.05
C ILE A 340 -9.28 19.98 26.67
N LEU A 341 -9.33 20.12 27.99
CA LEU A 341 -10.50 20.70 28.67
C LEU A 341 -10.73 22.17 28.29
N ARG A 342 -9.65 22.96 28.14
CA ARG A 342 -9.75 24.34 27.66
C ARG A 342 -10.36 24.37 26.26
N LEU A 343 -9.88 23.53 25.34
CA LEU A 343 -10.43 23.47 23.98
C LEU A 343 -11.92 23.09 23.98
N LEU A 344 -12.32 22.10 24.79
CA LEU A 344 -13.73 21.69 24.89
C LEU A 344 -14.65 22.75 25.53
N LEU A 345 -14.14 23.55 26.49
CA LEU A 345 -14.93 24.57 27.19
C LEU A 345 -15.01 25.91 26.47
N TYR A 346 -13.94 26.29 25.77
CA TYR A 346 -13.77 27.65 25.24
C TYR A 346 -14.01 27.74 23.74
N VAL A 347 -13.87 26.67 22.97
CA VAL A 347 -14.23 26.68 21.54
C VAL A 347 -15.76 26.59 21.41
N PRO A 348 -16.43 27.58 20.79
CA PRO A 348 -17.88 27.60 20.69
C PRO A 348 -18.44 26.35 19.99
N GLY A 349 -19.35 25.65 20.67
CA GLY A 349 -20.01 24.47 20.13
C GLY A 349 -19.18 23.19 20.15
N ALA A 350 -17.96 23.21 20.73
CA ALA A 350 -17.10 22.03 20.84
C ALA A 350 -17.70 20.94 21.73
N ALA A 351 -18.29 21.29 22.87
CA ALA A 351 -18.97 20.36 23.77
C ALA A 351 -20.05 21.08 24.59
N ASP A 352 -21.01 20.32 25.11
CA ASP A 352 -21.91 20.82 26.15
C ASP A 352 -21.11 21.01 27.46
N ARG A 353 -21.25 22.18 28.08
CA ARG A 353 -20.61 22.48 29.37
C ARG A 353 -21.00 21.51 30.48
N ALA A 354 -22.26 21.08 30.54
CA ALA A 354 -22.72 20.11 31.52
C ALA A 354 -22.05 18.74 31.32
N LEU A 355 -21.80 18.36 30.06
CA LEU A 355 -21.08 17.14 29.71
C LEU A 355 -19.60 17.21 30.13
N VAL A 356 -18.94 18.35 29.92
CA VAL A 356 -17.56 18.56 30.40
C VAL A 356 -17.49 18.58 31.92
N ALA A 357 -18.48 19.18 32.60
CA ALA A 357 -18.59 19.14 34.05
C ALA A 357 -18.71 17.68 34.54
N GLU A 358 -19.60 16.89 33.93
CA GLU A 358 -19.74 15.46 34.26
C GLU A 358 -18.44 14.69 34.03
N LEU A 359 -17.71 14.94 32.95
CA LEU A 359 -16.38 14.36 32.72
C LEU A 359 -15.43 14.71 33.88
N CYS A 360 -15.51 15.91 34.43
CA CYS A 360 -14.63 16.40 35.50
C CYS A 360 -15.10 16.08 36.93
N ARG A 361 -16.21 15.37 37.13
CA ARG A 361 -16.85 15.26 38.46
C ARG A 361 -16.06 14.54 39.56
N THR A 362 -15.03 13.76 39.22
CA THR A 362 -14.35 12.90 40.22
C THR A 362 -13.14 13.60 40.85
N PRO A 363 -12.85 13.36 42.13
CA PRO A 363 -11.71 14.00 42.79
C PRO A 363 -10.36 13.72 42.12
N VAL A 364 -10.22 12.58 41.44
CA VAL A 364 -8.97 12.19 40.77
C VAL A 364 -8.67 13.08 39.57
N ILE A 365 -9.67 13.32 38.71
CA ILE A 365 -9.46 14.23 37.56
C ILE A 365 -9.33 15.68 38.03
N GLN A 366 -10.09 16.10 39.04
CA GLN A 366 -9.97 17.45 39.61
C GLN A 366 -8.56 17.72 40.14
N ARG A 367 -7.97 16.80 40.93
CA ARG A 367 -6.57 16.96 41.39
C ARG A 367 -5.61 17.14 40.22
N LYS A 368 -5.79 16.37 39.15
CA LYS A 368 -4.95 16.45 37.96
C LYS A 368 -5.11 17.76 37.19
N ILE A 369 -6.32 18.32 37.15
CA ILE A 369 -6.58 19.66 36.61
C ILE A 369 -5.86 20.70 37.47
N TYR A 370 -6.03 20.66 38.80
CA TYR A 370 -5.38 21.59 39.73
C TYR A 370 -3.84 21.53 39.70
N GLU A 371 -3.26 20.37 39.44
CA GLU A 371 -1.82 20.18 39.22
C GLU A 371 -1.33 20.89 37.95
N GLY A 372 -2.14 20.93 36.90
CA GLY A 372 -1.79 21.56 35.62
C GLY A 372 -2.16 23.05 35.55
N ASP A 373 -3.30 23.43 36.14
CA ASP A 373 -3.85 24.78 36.07
C ASP A 373 -4.88 25.02 37.19
N ARG A 374 -4.48 25.80 38.20
CA ARG A 374 -5.33 26.13 39.35
C ARG A 374 -6.51 27.03 39.00
N VAL A 375 -6.41 27.85 37.95
CA VAL A 375 -7.48 28.76 37.54
C VAL A 375 -8.60 27.92 36.92
N LEU A 376 -8.25 27.05 35.97
CA LEU A 376 -9.20 26.11 35.37
C LEU A 376 -9.82 25.18 36.43
N GLY A 377 -9.04 24.73 37.42
CA GLY A 377 -9.56 23.92 38.53
C GLY A 377 -10.72 24.58 39.27
N LYS A 378 -10.61 25.89 39.57
CA LYS A 378 -11.69 26.65 40.22
C LYS A 378 -12.90 26.83 39.32
N GLU A 379 -12.69 27.14 38.05
CA GLU A 379 -13.76 27.27 37.06
C GLU A 379 -14.58 25.98 36.93
N ILE A 380 -13.91 24.82 36.96
CA ILE A 380 -14.58 23.50 36.94
C ILE A 380 -15.40 23.27 38.21
N ASP A 381 -14.92 23.70 39.38
CA ASP A 381 -15.68 23.57 40.63
C ASP A 381 -16.95 24.42 40.61
N GLU A 382 -16.88 25.64 40.08
CA GLU A 382 -18.04 26.51 39.86
C GLU A 382 -19.03 25.86 38.88
N LEU A 383 -18.54 25.35 37.75
CA LEU A 383 -19.36 24.67 36.74
C LEU A 383 -20.08 23.43 37.30
N LEU A 384 -19.41 22.65 38.16
CA LEU A 384 -19.99 21.50 38.85
C LEU A 384 -21.06 21.92 39.87
N ALA A 385 -20.88 23.06 40.54
CA ALA A 385 -21.87 23.59 41.47
C ALA A 385 -23.14 24.06 40.74
N GLU A 386 -22.98 24.77 39.61
CA GLU A 386 -24.08 25.21 38.75
C GLU A 386 -24.89 24.03 38.21
N THR A 387 -24.20 22.99 37.71
CA THR A 387 -24.86 21.79 37.15
C THR A 387 -25.68 21.06 38.21
N ARG A 388 -25.21 21.02 39.47
CA ARG A 388 -25.96 20.42 40.60
C ARG A 388 -27.16 21.26 41.03
N ALA A 389 -27.06 22.58 40.91
CA ALA A 389 -28.14 23.51 41.26
C ALA A 389 -29.29 23.45 40.24
N GLY A 390 -29.01 23.27 38.95
CA GLY A 390 -30.02 23.16 37.89
C GLY A 390 -30.73 21.80 37.79
N GLN A 391 -30.26 20.78 38.52
CA GLN A 391 -30.88 19.44 38.60
C GLN A 391 -31.78 19.27 39.84
N ARG A 392 -31.80 20.25 40.75
CA ARG A 392 -32.72 20.33 41.89
C ARG A 392 -33.91 21.20 41.54
#